data_AF-C0HF67-F1
#
_entry.id   AF-C0HF67-F1
#
_cell.length_a   1.000
_cell.length_b   1.000
_cell.length_c   1.000
_cell.angle_alpha   90.00
_cell.angle_beta   90.00
_cell.angle_gamma   90.00
#
_symmetry.space_group_name_H-M   'P 1'
#
loop_
_entity.id
_entity.type
_entity.pdbx_description
1 polymer ?
#
loop_
_entity_poly.entity_id
_entity_poly.type
_entity_poly.pdbx_seq_one_letter_code
_entity_poly.pdbx_strand_id
1 'polypeptide(L)'
;MRYKLKKKYFNGVPANQVRTTSPISFMIDDQWKLLMEMWSTSKHKDTCMKNKVSCEQVKFPQGTGSQSYIAKAYSMVDMESMAAAPVEDGHHVKSSIEVVSQVLPKSSLFLQNVGLAPTNKSS
;
A
#
# COMPACT_ATOMS: atom_id res chain seq x y z
N MET A 1 2.38 2.99 21.46
CA MET A 1 2.24 2.44 22.83
C MET A 1 1.05 1.47 22.99
N ARG A 2 -0.17 1.85 22.61
CA ARG A 2 -1.40 1.01 22.77
C ARG A 2 -1.27 -0.41 22.22
N TYR A 3 -0.70 -0.60 21.02
CA TYR A 3 -0.47 -1.94 20.45
C TYR A 3 0.40 -2.83 21.35
N LYS A 4 1.51 -2.30 21.88
CA LYS A 4 2.42 -3.04 22.76
C LYS A 4 1.73 -3.42 24.08
N LEU A 5 0.88 -2.54 24.63
CA LEU A 5 0.10 -2.81 25.83
C LEU A 5 -0.92 -3.92 25.60
N LYS A 6 -1.73 -3.82 24.53
CA LYS A 6 -2.70 -4.85 24.16
C LYS A 6 -2.03 -6.20 23.96
N LYS A 7 -0.88 -6.23 23.27
CA LYS A 7 -0.12 -7.46 23.03
C LYS A 7 0.41 -8.12 24.30
N LYS A 8 0.85 -7.35 25.30
CA LYS A 8 1.44 -7.87 26.55
C LYS A 8 0.42 -8.25 27.62
N TYR A 9 -0.65 -7.48 27.73
CA TYR A 9 -1.53 -7.55 28.91
C TYR A 9 -2.98 -7.96 28.59
N PHE A 10 -3.34 -8.07 27.31
CA PHE A 10 -4.73 -8.36 26.90
C PHE A 10 -4.81 -9.56 25.96
N ASN A 11 -3.97 -9.62 24.92
CA ASN A 11 -3.99 -10.72 23.96
C ASN A 11 -3.51 -12.02 24.62
N GLY A 12 -4.32 -13.07 24.56
CA GLY A 12 -3.98 -14.40 25.11
C GLY A 12 -4.12 -14.52 26.63
N VAL A 13 -4.56 -13.47 27.31
CA VAL A 13 -4.90 -13.50 28.74
C VAL A 13 -6.37 -13.90 28.88
N PRO A 14 -6.70 -14.95 29.65
CA PRO A 14 -8.09 -15.32 29.88
C PRO A 14 -8.81 -14.21 30.65
N ALA A 15 -10.11 -14.01 30.37
CA ALA A 15 -10.86 -12.84 30.83
C ALA A 15 -10.82 -12.63 32.37
N ASN A 16 -10.71 -13.73 33.12
CA ASN A 16 -10.60 -13.73 34.59
C ASN A 16 -9.24 -13.25 35.13
N GLN A 17 -8.21 -13.16 34.29
CA GLN A 17 -6.85 -12.73 34.67
C GLN A 17 -6.48 -11.36 34.10
N VAL A 18 -7.38 -10.73 33.35
CA VAL A 18 -7.14 -9.40 32.79
C VAL A 18 -7.10 -8.38 33.93
N ARG A 19 -6.00 -7.65 34.03
CA ARG A 19 -5.80 -6.64 35.07
C ARG A 19 -6.81 -5.51 34.95
N THR A 20 -7.46 -5.16 36.05
CA THR A 20 -8.38 -4.01 36.13
C THR A 20 -7.66 -2.69 36.38
N THR A 21 -6.40 -2.73 36.82
CA THR A 21 -5.55 -1.58 37.10
C THR A 21 -4.52 -1.35 36.01
N SER A 22 -4.07 -0.11 35.88
CA SER A 22 -3.11 0.31 34.89
C SER A 22 -1.76 -0.38 35.11
N PRO A 23 -1.22 -1.08 34.09
CA PRO A 23 0.06 -1.77 34.19
C PRO A 23 1.26 -0.82 34.02
N ILE A 24 1.02 0.48 33.82
CA ILE A 24 2.07 1.49 33.58
C ILE A 24 1.79 2.74 34.42
N SER A 25 2.85 3.34 34.98
CA SER A 25 2.74 4.48 35.90
C SER A 25 2.19 5.76 35.25
N PHE A 26 2.35 5.92 33.93
CA PHE A 26 1.90 7.10 33.19
C PHE A 26 0.44 7.03 32.72
N MET A 27 -0.29 5.94 33.01
CA MET A 27 -1.69 5.80 32.62
C MET A 27 -2.57 5.65 33.87
N ILE A 28 -3.63 6.46 33.92
CA ILE A 28 -4.64 6.39 34.96
C ILE A 28 -5.52 5.16 34.72
N ASP A 29 -5.97 4.51 35.79
CA ASP A 29 -6.77 3.28 35.75
C ASP A 29 -8.04 3.41 34.90
N ASP A 30 -8.70 4.57 34.91
CA ASP A 30 -9.91 4.77 34.10
C ASP A 30 -9.59 4.82 32.60
N GLN A 31 -8.45 5.40 32.22
CA GLN A 31 -7.97 5.36 30.83
C GLN A 31 -7.61 3.93 30.40
N TRP A 32 -7.12 3.11 31.34
CA TRP A 32 -6.87 1.68 31.10
C TRP A 32 -8.19 0.92 30.91
N LYS A 33 -9.19 1.12 31.76
CA LYS A 33 -10.52 0.49 31.64
C LYS A 33 -11.19 0.83 30.31
N LEU A 34 -11.16 2.09 29.88
CA LEU A 34 -11.70 2.52 28.59
C LEU A 34 -11.01 1.79 27.41
N LEU A 35 -9.70 1.56 27.49
CA LEU A 35 -8.99 0.77 26.48
C LEU A 35 -9.43 -0.70 26.48
N MET A 36 -9.60 -1.30 27.65
CA MET A 36 -10.04 -2.69 27.77
C MET A 36 -11.45 -2.87 27.23
N GLU A 37 -12.37 -1.96 27.54
CA GLU A 37 -13.72 -1.94 27.00
C GLU A 37 -13.68 -1.86 25.47
N MET A 38 -12.96 -0.87 24.93
CA MET A 38 -12.78 -0.68 23.49
C MET A 38 -12.23 -1.95 22.82
N TRP A 39 -11.20 -2.60 23.39
CA TRP A 39 -10.62 -3.83 22.83
C TRP A 39 -11.55 -5.05 22.92
N SER A 40 -12.47 -5.05 23.88
CA SER A 40 -13.44 -6.12 24.08
C SER A 40 -14.64 -6.01 23.12
N THR A 41 -14.97 -4.81 22.65
CA THR A 41 -16.08 -4.60 21.71
C THR A 41 -15.93 -5.41 20.42
N SER A 42 -17.03 -6.04 19.96
CA SER A 42 -17.04 -6.85 18.72
C SER A 42 -16.59 -6.02 17.52
N LYS A 43 -17.14 -4.82 17.37
CA LYS A 43 -16.80 -3.89 16.27
C LYS A 43 -15.30 -3.67 16.15
N HIS A 44 -14.60 -3.45 17.28
CA HIS A 44 -13.15 -3.24 17.26
C HIS A 44 -12.39 -4.52 16.88
N LYS A 45 -12.83 -5.70 17.35
CA LYS A 45 -12.25 -6.99 16.95
C LYS A 45 -12.40 -7.24 15.45
N ASP A 46 -13.57 -6.96 14.90
CA ASP A 46 -13.87 -7.13 13.48
C ASP A 46 -13.02 -6.19 12.62
N THR A 47 -12.93 -4.91 12.98
CA THR A 47 -12.05 -3.95 12.31
C THR A 47 -10.58 -4.38 12.38
N CYS A 48 -10.12 -4.86 13.54
CA CYS A 48 -8.75 -5.33 13.69
C CYS A 48 -8.45 -6.54 12.80
N MET A 49 -9.39 -7.48 12.67
CA MET A 49 -9.23 -8.64 11.80
C MET A 49 -9.23 -8.25 10.32
N LYS A 50 -10.16 -7.38 9.90
CA LYS A 50 -10.21 -6.84 8.54
C LYS A 50 -8.93 -6.09 8.19
N ASN A 51 -8.41 -5.26 9.10
CA ASN A 51 -7.16 -4.54 8.90
C ASN A 51 -5.95 -5.47 8.81
N LYS A 52 -5.93 -6.58 9.55
CA LYS A 52 -4.87 -7.58 9.46
C LYS A 52 -4.86 -8.23 8.08
N VAL A 53 -6.03 -8.69 7.62
CA VAL A 53 -6.20 -9.30 6.29
C VAL A 53 -5.86 -8.30 5.18
N SER A 54 -6.28 -7.03 5.31
CA SER A 54 -5.93 -6.02 4.33
C SER A 54 -4.43 -5.75 4.29
N CYS A 55 -3.75 -5.67 5.45
CA CYS A 55 -2.29 -5.57 5.52
C CYS A 55 -1.59 -6.76 4.87
N GLU A 56 -2.07 -7.99 5.07
CA GLU A 56 -1.52 -9.20 4.42
C GLU A 56 -1.71 -9.18 2.89
N GLN A 57 -2.75 -8.52 2.39
CA GLN A 57 -2.99 -8.33 0.95
C GLN A 57 -2.22 -7.15 0.35
N VAL A 58 -1.54 -6.32 1.15
CA VAL A 58 -0.72 -5.21 0.63
C VAL A 58 0.48 -5.81 -0.10
N LYS A 59 0.45 -5.75 -1.44
CA LYS A 59 1.55 -6.20 -2.31
C LYS A 59 2.79 -5.29 -2.21
N PHE A 60 2.58 -4.00 -1.93
CA PHE A 60 3.63 -2.99 -1.89
C PHE A 60 3.49 -2.13 -0.63
N PRO A 61 4.42 -2.21 0.34
CA PRO A 61 4.30 -1.49 1.60
C PRO A 61 4.28 0.03 1.36
N GLN A 62 3.22 0.68 1.84
CA GLN A 62 3.11 2.14 1.86
C GLN A 62 4.06 2.68 2.92
N GLY A 63 5.29 2.96 2.51
CA GLY A 63 6.41 3.25 3.39
C GLY A 63 7.76 3.11 2.68
N THR A 64 7.78 2.45 1.53
CA THR A 64 8.93 2.51 0.64
C THR A 64 8.82 3.73 -0.26
N GLY A 65 8.91 4.91 0.34
CA GLY A 65 9.62 5.99 -0.35
C GLY A 65 10.99 5.44 -0.77
N SER A 66 11.33 5.58 -2.05
CA SER A 66 12.43 4.96 -2.82
C SER A 66 12.12 3.67 -3.63
N GLN A 67 11.00 2.95 -3.43
CA GLN A 67 10.65 1.82 -4.33
C GLN A 67 10.15 2.28 -5.70
N SER A 68 9.86 3.57 -5.87
CA SER A 68 9.70 4.13 -7.20
C SER A 68 11.02 4.10 -7.97
N TYR A 69 12.20 4.08 -7.34
CA TYR A 69 13.47 4.21 -8.06
C TYR A 69 13.83 2.98 -8.89
N ILE A 70 13.73 1.77 -8.33
CA ILE A 70 14.06 0.54 -9.08
C ILE A 70 13.06 0.32 -10.22
N ALA A 71 11.76 0.47 -9.94
CA ALA A 71 10.73 0.39 -10.98
C ALA A 71 10.90 1.48 -12.05
N LYS A 72 11.27 2.72 -11.65
CA LYS A 72 11.57 3.82 -12.56
C LYS A 72 12.83 3.57 -13.39
N ALA A 73 13.87 2.99 -12.81
CA ALA A 73 15.10 2.63 -13.50
C ALA A 73 14.83 1.57 -14.58
N TYR A 74 14.08 0.51 -14.26
CA TYR A 74 13.67 -0.47 -15.28
C TYR A 74 12.83 0.18 -16.39
N SER A 75 11.89 1.07 -16.06
CA SER A 75 11.11 1.78 -17.08
C SER A 75 11.96 2.74 -17.94
N MET A 76 13.01 3.35 -17.37
CA MET A 76 13.93 4.22 -18.10
C MET A 76 14.82 3.44 -19.06
N VAL A 77 15.36 2.29 -18.60
CA VAL A 77 16.15 1.40 -19.44
C VAL A 77 15.31 0.82 -20.58
N ASP A 78 14.07 0.44 -20.30
CA ASP A 78 13.13 -0.05 -21.32
C ASP A 78 12.83 1.04 -22.37
N MET A 79 12.54 2.28 -21.94
CA MET A 79 12.36 3.43 -22.84
C MET A 79 13.62 3.71 -23.69
N GLU A 80 14.80 3.65 -23.09
CA GLU A 80 16.08 3.89 -23.79
C GLU A 80 16.35 2.81 -24.84
N SER A 81 16.08 1.53 -24.51
CA SER A 81 16.23 0.43 -25.47
C SER A 81 15.26 0.52 -26.65
N MET A 82 14.01 0.93 -26.41
CA MET A 82 13.01 1.11 -27.48
C MET A 82 13.31 2.31 -28.38
N ALA A 83 13.93 3.36 -27.82
CA ALA A 83 14.37 4.54 -28.58
C ALA A 83 15.65 4.30 -29.39
N ALA A 84 16.51 3.38 -28.94
CA ALA A 84 17.76 3.03 -29.62
C ALA A 84 17.62 1.94 -30.70
N ALA A 85 16.43 1.33 -30.85
CA ALA A 85 16.20 0.31 -31.87
C ALA A 85 16.36 0.90 -33.28
N PRO A 86 17.27 0.37 -34.12
CA PRO A 86 17.45 0.86 -35.48
C PRO A 86 16.15 0.64 -36.27
N VAL A 87 15.75 1.69 -36.98
CA VAL A 87 14.58 1.70 -37.84
C VAL A 87 14.84 0.77 -39.02
N GLU A 88 14.13 -0.37 -39.07
CA GLU A 88 14.01 -1.17 -40.28
C GLU A 88 13.37 -0.32 -41.39
N ASP A 89 13.96 -0.39 -42.58
CA ASP A 89 13.68 0.47 -43.73
C ASP A 89 12.18 0.66 -43.98
N GLY A 90 11.70 1.91 -43.77
CA GLY A 90 10.36 2.35 -44.15
C GLY A 90 9.41 2.72 -43.01
N HIS A 91 9.78 2.56 -41.73
CA HIS A 91 8.96 3.02 -40.60
C HIS A 91 9.48 4.34 -40.00
N HIS A 92 8.58 5.21 -39.55
CA HIS A 92 8.99 6.44 -38.86
C HIS A 92 9.60 6.11 -37.49
N VAL A 93 10.61 6.88 -37.08
CA VAL A 93 11.17 6.84 -35.72
C VAL A 93 10.03 6.95 -34.72
N LYS A 94 9.88 5.95 -33.83
CA LYS A 94 8.83 5.94 -32.81
C LYS A 94 8.95 7.22 -31.98
N SER A 95 7.88 8.00 -31.95
CA SER A 95 7.84 9.23 -31.14
C SER A 95 7.95 8.87 -29.66
N SER A 96 8.58 9.74 -28.86
CA SER A 96 8.70 9.55 -27.41
C SER A 96 7.36 9.25 -26.74
N ILE A 97 6.27 9.76 -27.31
CA ILE A 97 4.90 9.54 -26.83
C ILE A 97 4.44 8.09 -26.98
N GLU A 98 4.84 7.46 -28.07
CA GLU A 98 4.49 6.09 -28.41
C GLU A 98 5.28 5.11 -27.55
N VAL A 99 6.57 5.39 -27.35
CA VAL A 99 7.44 4.65 -26.41
C VAL A 99 6.85 4.71 -24.99
N VAL A 100 6.48 5.90 -24.51
CA VAL A 100 5.90 6.06 -23.16
C VAL A 100 4.59 5.30 -23.00
N SER A 101 3.75 5.25 -24.04
CA SER A 101 2.49 4.50 -24.03
C SER A 101 2.65 2.97 -23.99
N GLN A 102 3.77 2.45 -24.52
CA GLN A 102 4.05 1.01 -24.57
C GLN A 102 4.65 0.52 -23.25
N VAL A 103 5.46 1.34 -22.59
CA VAL A 103 6.13 1.02 -21.31
C VAL A 103 5.17 1.13 -20.12
N LEU A 104 4.22 2.07 -20.17
CA LEU A 104 3.26 2.26 -19.07
C LEU A 104 2.01 1.40 -19.26
N PRO A 105 1.43 0.85 -18.17
CA PRO A 105 0.15 0.16 -18.23
C PRO A 105 -0.92 1.08 -18.85
N LYS A 106 -1.76 0.53 -19.73
CA LYS A 106 -2.85 1.27 -20.40
C LYS A 106 -3.85 1.91 -19.41
N SER A 107 -3.90 1.42 -18.17
CA SER A 107 -4.70 1.95 -17.07
C SER A 107 -3.96 3.02 -16.22
N SER A 108 -2.81 3.50 -16.67
CA SER A 108 -2.02 4.48 -15.94
C SER A 108 -2.73 5.85 -15.92
N LEU A 109 -3.00 6.36 -14.72
CA LEU A 109 -3.55 7.70 -14.51
C LEU A 109 -2.65 8.79 -15.09
N PHE A 110 -1.34 8.54 -15.21
CA PHE A 110 -0.42 9.47 -15.85
C PHE A 110 -0.82 9.73 -17.31
N LEU A 111 -1.00 8.66 -18.11
CA LEU A 111 -1.42 8.75 -19.51
C LEU A 111 -2.78 9.45 -19.64
N GLN A 112 -3.71 9.18 -18.72
CA GLN A 112 -5.00 9.85 -18.69
C GLN A 112 -4.88 11.36 -18.42
N ASN A 113 -4.05 11.75 -17.46
CA ASN A 113 -3.87 13.15 -17.07
C ASN A 113 -3.11 13.97 -18.13
N VAL A 114 -2.23 13.33 -18.91
CA VAL A 114 -1.52 13.99 -20.03
C VAL A 114 -2.27 13.89 -21.37
N GLY A 115 -3.50 13.34 -21.37
CA GLY A 115 -4.35 13.27 -22.57
C GLY A 115 -3.95 12.19 -23.58
N LEU A 116 -3.15 11.19 -23.16
CA LEU A 116 -2.59 10.12 -23.99
C LEU A 116 -3.27 8.76 -23.79
N ALA A 117 -4.43 8.73 -23.13
CA ALA A 117 -5.16 7.49 -22.95
C ALA A 117 -5.58 6.93 -24.33
N PRO A 118 -5.23 5.67 -24.67
CA PRO A 118 -5.74 5.05 -25.87
C PRO A 118 -7.25 4.89 -25.71
N THR A 119 -8.03 5.54 -26.58
CA THR A 119 -9.45 5.26 -26.68
C THR A 119 -9.59 3.81 -27.08
N ASN A 120 -10.28 3.01 -26.26
CA ASN A 120 -10.66 1.67 -26.67
C ASN A 120 -11.54 1.83 -27.92
N LYS A 121 -10.97 1.64 -29.11
CA LYS A 121 -11.75 1.44 -30.33
C LYS A 121 -12.51 0.14 -30.12
N SER A 122 -13.76 0.26 -29.67
CA SER A 122 -14.72 -0.82 -29.74
C SER A 122 -14.89 -1.12 -31.23
N SER A 123 -14.50 -2.33 -31.63
CA SER A 123 -14.90 -2.90 -32.92
C SER A 123 -16.37 -3.28 -32.90
#